data_AF-A0AAJ0CRG7-F1
#
_entry.id   AF-A0AAJ0CRG7-F1
#
_cell.length_a   1.000
_cell.length_b   1.000
_cell.length_c   1.000
_cell.angle_alpha   90.00
_cell.angle_beta   90.00
_cell.angle_gamma   90.00
#
_symmetry.space_group_name_H-M   'P 1'
#
loop_
_entity.id
_entity.type
_entity.pdbx_description
1 polymer ?
#
loop_
_entity_poly.entity_id
_entity_poly.type
_entity_poly.pdbx_seq_one_letter_code
_entity_poly.pdbx_strand_id
1 'polypeptide(L)'
;MKPLNLSIVAAILVAPAAMADDLKAASDAVYAKLHSPSFVPYKKPKQRITEWIALGDSYTAGTGANGKGDDFAGEANRGKKSYPMKMSMDHDSWEFINGDKHLPQFSFHAYTSDTTKELKEEQLKQGIFKDDFGTARGQLFGKPQIATLTIGGNDALLAKILNACVYQYWTAGDCDNTLDELDKMISSNRLKYEVTLAIEHVVASGRLAGGATPAESFQVYIPEYVTFFSDDMGSKCDDYSWGTLWVHPKLTVRLRERLNEFTRRVNKIIKDTA
;
A
#
# COMPACT_ATOMS: atom_id res chain seq x y z
N MET A 1 -5.77 -52.84 6.42
CA MET A 1 -4.63 -53.01 5.50
C MET A 1 -5.14 -53.04 4.06
N LYS A 2 -4.66 -52.10 3.22
CA LYS A 2 -4.70 -51.95 1.74
C LYS A 2 -6.07 -51.89 1.01
N PRO A 3 -6.17 -51.19 -0.15
CA PRO A 3 -5.52 -49.94 -0.58
C PRO A 3 -6.49 -48.88 -1.18
N LEU A 4 -5.96 -47.69 -1.48
CA LEU A 4 -6.57 -46.56 -2.19
C LEU A 4 -7.28 -46.96 -3.49
N ASN A 5 -8.43 -46.34 -3.79
CA ASN A 5 -8.96 -46.26 -5.16
C ASN A 5 -8.88 -44.82 -5.68
N LEU A 6 -8.08 -44.70 -6.74
CA LEU A 6 -7.64 -43.48 -7.41
C LEU A 6 -8.73 -43.10 -8.43
N SER A 7 -9.71 -42.26 -8.06
CA SER A 7 -10.76 -41.83 -9.02
C SER A 7 -11.33 -40.42 -8.83
N ILE A 8 -10.65 -39.52 -8.12
CA ILE A 8 -11.04 -38.08 -8.05
C ILE A 8 -10.29 -37.23 -9.10
N VAL A 9 -9.56 -37.87 -10.01
CA VAL A 9 -8.98 -37.20 -11.18
C VAL A 9 -9.68 -37.75 -12.42
N ALA A 10 -10.30 -36.86 -13.19
CA ALA A 10 -11.08 -37.11 -14.41
C ALA A 10 -12.58 -37.45 -14.24
N ALA A 11 -13.34 -36.49 -13.72
CA ALA A 11 -14.74 -36.31 -14.11
C ALA A 11 -15.03 -34.82 -14.40
N ILE A 12 -14.26 -34.22 -15.33
CA ILE A 12 -14.73 -33.06 -16.09
C ILE A 12 -15.46 -33.66 -17.30
N LEU A 13 -16.67 -34.11 -17.08
CA LEU A 13 -17.61 -34.49 -18.13
C LEU A 13 -18.71 -33.45 -18.12
N VAL A 14 -18.55 -32.46 -19.01
CA VAL A 14 -19.55 -31.52 -19.54
C VAL A 14 -20.65 -31.17 -18.53
N ALA A 15 -20.37 -30.24 -17.63
CA ALA A 15 -21.44 -29.47 -17.00
C ALA A 15 -22.23 -28.75 -18.12
N PRO A 16 -23.57 -28.73 -18.09
CA PRO A 16 -24.36 -27.93 -19.02
C PRO A 16 -23.84 -26.48 -19.01
N ALA A 17 -23.84 -25.81 -20.17
CA ALA A 17 -23.42 -24.40 -20.25
C ALA A 17 -24.11 -23.52 -19.19
N ALA A 18 -25.38 -23.79 -18.90
CA ALA A 18 -26.14 -23.14 -17.82
C ALA A 18 -25.54 -23.36 -16.41
N MET A 19 -25.04 -24.55 -16.09
CA MET A 19 -24.35 -24.80 -14.80
C MET A 19 -22.96 -24.16 -14.74
N ALA A 20 -22.26 -24.07 -15.88
CA ALA A 20 -20.99 -23.35 -15.97
C ALA A 20 -21.18 -21.83 -15.83
N ASP A 21 -22.25 -21.29 -16.41
CA ASP A 21 -22.66 -19.89 -16.26
C ASP A 21 -23.13 -19.61 -14.83
N ASP A 22 -23.85 -20.53 -14.18
CA ASP A 22 -24.23 -20.41 -12.75
C ASP A 22 -23.01 -20.48 -11.83
N LEU A 23 -22.06 -21.38 -12.10
CA LEU A 23 -20.79 -21.47 -11.35
C LEU A 23 -19.94 -20.21 -11.55
N LYS A 24 -19.92 -19.66 -12.77
CA LYS A 24 -19.23 -18.42 -13.08
C LYS A 24 -19.91 -17.22 -12.41
N ALA A 25 -21.22 -17.11 -12.49
CA ALA A 25 -21.98 -16.05 -11.83
C ALA A 25 -21.88 -16.13 -10.31
N ALA A 26 -21.88 -17.34 -9.73
CA ALA A 26 -21.64 -17.55 -8.31
C ALA A 26 -20.19 -17.22 -7.93
N SER A 27 -19.21 -17.60 -8.74
CA SER A 27 -17.81 -17.22 -8.57
C SER A 27 -17.62 -15.71 -8.66
N ASP A 28 -18.24 -15.05 -9.64
CA ASP A 28 -18.18 -13.61 -9.87
C ASP A 28 -18.91 -12.84 -8.76
N ALA A 29 -20.01 -13.38 -8.23
CA ALA A 29 -20.71 -12.80 -7.08
C ALA A 29 -19.93 -12.97 -5.77
N VAL A 30 -19.30 -14.13 -5.57
CA VAL A 30 -18.38 -14.36 -4.44
C VAL A 30 -17.16 -13.44 -4.58
N TYR A 31 -16.61 -13.30 -5.79
CA TYR A 31 -15.52 -12.39 -6.11
C TYR A 31 -15.94 -10.94 -5.85
N ALA A 32 -17.09 -10.49 -6.36
CA ALA A 32 -17.62 -9.15 -6.11
C ALA A 32 -17.84 -8.88 -4.61
N LYS A 33 -18.32 -9.87 -3.85
CA LYS A 33 -18.50 -9.75 -2.40
C LYS A 33 -17.16 -9.73 -1.66
N LEU A 34 -16.19 -10.53 -2.08
CA LEU A 34 -14.82 -10.53 -1.55
C LEU A 34 -14.06 -9.27 -1.92
N HIS A 35 -14.35 -8.65 -3.06
CA HIS A 35 -13.72 -7.44 -3.53
C HIS A 35 -14.37 -6.19 -2.97
N SER A 36 -15.68 -6.18 -2.69
CA SER A 36 -16.39 -5.01 -2.20
C SER A 36 -15.88 -4.62 -0.80
N PRO A 37 -15.10 -3.55 -0.70
CA PRO A 37 -14.63 -3.04 0.57
C PRO A 37 -15.73 -2.15 1.18
N SER A 38 -15.92 -2.24 2.50
CA SER A 38 -16.72 -1.25 3.22
C SER A 38 -15.78 -0.22 3.83
N PHE A 39 -15.82 0.98 3.28
CA PHE A 39 -15.00 2.10 3.71
C PHE A 39 -15.65 2.80 4.89
N VAL A 40 -15.05 2.65 6.07
CA VAL A 40 -15.59 3.15 7.33
C VAL A 40 -14.47 3.77 8.16
N PRO A 41 -14.79 4.76 9.02
CA PRO A 41 -13.84 5.24 10.02
C PRO A 41 -13.22 4.10 10.81
N TYR A 42 -12.01 4.33 11.34
CA TYR A 42 -11.28 3.34 12.14
C TYR A 42 -12.21 2.59 13.10
N LYS A 43 -12.12 1.26 13.02
CA LYS A 43 -12.77 0.37 13.97
C LYS A 43 -11.74 -0.57 14.54
N LYS A 44 -11.73 -0.69 15.87
CA LYS A 44 -10.95 -1.72 16.55
C LYS A 44 -11.35 -3.10 16.00
N PRO A 45 -10.40 -3.98 15.65
CA PRO A 45 -10.72 -5.35 15.28
C PRO A 45 -11.53 -6.08 16.35
N LYS A 46 -12.55 -6.82 15.91
CA LYS A 46 -13.41 -7.60 16.83
C LYS A 46 -12.81 -8.94 17.23
N GLN A 47 -11.79 -9.38 16.49
CA GLN A 47 -11.07 -10.64 16.71
C GLN A 47 -9.64 -10.33 17.12
N ARG A 48 -9.01 -11.29 17.79
CA ARG A 48 -7.59 -11.25 18.07
C ARG A 48 -6.79 -11.20 16.76
N ILE A 49 -5.78 -10.33 16.72
CA ILE A 49 -4.83 -10.23 15.63
C ILE A 49 -3.62 -11.10 15.97
N THR A 50 -3.39 -12.14 15.19
CA THR A 50 -2.23 -13.04 15.34
C THR A 50 -1.24 -12.89 14.21
N GLU A 51 -1.66 -12.35 13.06
CA GLU A 51 -0.80 -12.01 11.94
C GLU A 51 -1.27 -10.70 11.29
N TRP A 52 -0.31 -9.87 10.88
CA TRP A 52 -0.57 -8.65 10.13
C TRP A 52 0.49 -8.41 9.05
N ILE A 53 0.08 -7.74 7.98
CA ILE A 53 0.94 -7.47 6.82
C ILE A 53 1.05 -5.96 6.55
N ALA A 54 2.27 -5.47 6.32
CA ALA A 54 2.50 -4.11 5.86
C ALA A 54 2.87 -4.10 4.38
N LEU A 55 2.01 -3.46 3.60
CA LEU A 55 2.07 -3.35 2.14
C LEU A 55 2.29 -1.90 1.73
N GLY A 56 2.75 -1.69 0.51
CA GLY A 56 2.77 -0.36 -0.09
C GLY A 56 4.14 0.10 -0.55
N ASP A 57 4.29 1.41 -0.63
CA ASP A 57 5.44 2.09 -1.19
C ASP A 57 6.45 2.55 -0.13
N SER A 58 7.26 3.56 -0.47
CA SER A 58 8.31 4.13 0.40
C SER A 58 7.77 4.71 1.71
N TYR A 59 6.51 5.15 1.78
CA TYR A 59 5.93 5.70 3.01
C TYR A 59 5.61 4.60 4.03
N THR A 60 5.29 3.39 3.58
CA THR A 60 5.17 2.21 4.45
C THR A 60 6.51 1.54 4.68
N ALA A 61 7.36 1.45 3.64
CA ALA A 61 8.71 0.95 3.80
C ALA A 61 9.52 1.81 4.79
N GLY A 62 9.22 3.11 4.90
CA GLY A 62 9.92 4.04 5.79
C GLY A 62 11.31 4.41 5.28
N THR A 63 11.44 4.59 3.97
CA THR A 63 12.69 5.04 3.34
C THR A 63 13.17 6.33 4.01
N GLY A 64 14.41 6.34 4.50
CA GLY A 64 14.98 7.49 5.20
C GLY A 64 14.64 7.60 6.70
N ALA A 65 13.75 6.77 7.25
CA ALA A 65 13.42 6.78 8.69
C ALA A 65 14.62 6.42 9.60
N ASN A 66 15.65 5.84 9.00
CA ASN A 66 16.77 5.18 9.65
C ASN A 66 17.94 6.10 10.03
N GLY A 67 18.03 7.29 9.46
CA GLY A 67 19.28 8.07 9.48
C GLY A 67 20.41 7.34 8.72
N LYS A 68 21.65 7.80 8.84
CA LYS A 68 22.79 7.18 8.15
C LYS A 68 23.10 5.80 8.75
N GLY A 69 22.95 4.73 7.96
CA GLY A 69 23.53 3.41 8.23
C GLY A 69 22.61 2.36 8.87
N ASP A 70 21.27 2.48 8.79
CA ASP A 70 20.35 1.56 9.47
C ASP A 70 19.38 0.81 8.52
N ASP A 71 19.72 0.64 7.24
CA ASP A 71 18.90 -0.09 6.25
C ASP A 71 18.61 -1.53 6.73
N PHE A 72 17.32 -1.88 6.82
CA PHE A 72 16.89 -3.21 7.25
C PHE A 72 16.96 -4.22 6.09
N ALA A 73 16.66 -3.77 4.88
CA ALA A 73 16.54 -4.66 3.73
C ALA A 73 16.85 -3.99 2.39
N GLY A 74 18.08 -4.22 1.91
CA GLY A 74 18.50 -4.15 0.50
C GLY A 74 17.83 -3.08 -0.39
N GLU A 75 17.50 -3.46 -1.62
CA GLU A 75 16.90 -2.56 -2.63
C GLU A 75 15.50 -2.05 -2.24
N ALA A 76 14.84 -2.66 -1.26
CA ALA A 76 13.54 -2.22 -0.75
C ALA A 76 13.62 -0.95 0.11
N ASN A 77 14.82 -0.62 0.60
CA ASN A 77 15.10 0.46 1.57
C ASN A 77 14.12 0.48 2.74
N ARG A 78 13.72 -0.69 3.24
CA ARG A 78 12.84 -0.78 4.41
C ARG A 78 13.56 -0.27 5.66
N GLY A 79 12.86 0.59 6.39
CA GLY A 79 13.33 1.26 7.58
C GLY A 79 13.10 0.44 8.84
N LYS A 80 14.13 0.24 9.69
CA LYS A 80 13.95 -0.29 11.06
C LYS A 80 13.10 0.63 11.93
N LYS A 81 13.06 1.92 11.58
CA LYS A 81 12.25 2.95 12.24
C LYS A 81 10.99 3.33 11.46
N SER A 82 10.64 2.56 10.42
CA SER A 82 9.37 2.73 9.71
C SER A 82 8.18 2.55 10.66
N TYR A 83 7.04 3.17 10.34
CA TYR A 83 5.86 3.05 11.19
C TYR A 83 5.41 1.59 11.38
N PRO A 84 5.46 0.68 10.37
CA PRO A 84 5.10 -0.71 10.60
C PRO A 84 6.06 -1.43 11.55
N MET A 85 7.36 -1.18 11.44
CA MET A 85 8.33 -1.75 12.38
C MET A 85 8.10 -1.26 13.80
N LYS A 86 7.73 0.01 13.99
CA LYS A 86 7.39 0.53 15.33
C LYS A 86 6.15 -0.15 15.89
N MET A 87 5.11 -0.29 15.08
CA MET A 87 3.89 -1.00 15.46
C MET A 87 4.16 -2.48 15.76
N SER A 88 5.02 -3.16 15.01
CA SER A 88 5.30 -4.59 15.22
C SER A 88 5.99 -4.90 16.55
N MET A 89 6.56 -3.89 17.22
CA MET A 89 7.26 -4.02 18.50
C MET A 89 6.52 -3.35 19.67
N ASP A 90 5.35 -2.73 19.43
CA ASP A 90 4.61 -1.98 20.43
C ASP A 90 3.69 -2.89 21.27
N HIS A 91 4.25 -3.47 22.34
CA HIS A 91 3.53 -4.36 23.24
C HIS A 91 2.29 -3.72 23.89
N ASP A 92 2.33 -2.43 24.22
CA ASP A 92 1.24 -1.77 24.94
C ASP A 92 0.04 -1.55 24.01
N SER A 93 0.30 -1.15 22.76
CA SER A 93 -0.74 -1.06 21.73
C SER A 93 -1.34 -2.43 21.40
N TRP A 94 -0.52 -3.49 21.32
CA TRP A 94 -1.04 -4.84 21.09
C TRP A 94 -1.79 -5.41 22.30
N GLU A 95 -1.39 -5.09 23.52
CA GLU A 95 -2.18 -5.41 24.72
C GLU A 95 -3.54 -4.72 24.70
N PHE A 96 -3.58 -3.44 24.32
CA PHE A 96 -4.83 -2.73 24.14
C PHE A 96 -5.71 -3.39 23.06
N ILE A 97 -5.14 -3.82 21.93
CA ILE A 97 -5.89 -4.40 20.81
C ILE A 97 -6.36 -5.83 21.12
N ASN A 98 -5.44 -6.71 21.51
CA ASN A 98 -5.65 -8.15 21.66
C ASN A 98 -6.05 -8.58 23.08
N GLY A 99 -5.86 -7.73 24.09
CA GLY A 99 -6.05 -8.07 25.50
C GLY A 99 -4.86 -8.79 26.14
N ASP A 100 -3.73 -8.92 25.43
CA ASP A 100 -2.48 -9.44 25.97
C ASP A 100 -1.25 -8.92 25.18
N LYS A 101 -0.06 -9.04 25.78
CA LYS A 101 1.21 -8.51 25.24
C LYS A 101 1.84 -9.32 24.11
N HIS A 102 1.20 -10.39 23.62
CA HIS A 102 1.76 -11.17 22.51
C HIS A 102 1.68 -10.37 21.22
N LEU A 103 2.83 -10.18 20.59
CA LEU A 103 2.95 -9.50 19.31
C LEU A 103 2.44 -10.42 18.19
N PRO A 104 1.66 -9.90 17.23
CA PRO A 104 1.32 -10.65 16.02
C PRO A 104 2.56 -10.98 15.18
N GLN A 105 2.49 -12.07 14.42
CA GLN A 105 3.44 -12.32 13.34
C GLN A 105 3.37 -11.17 12.33
N PHE A 106 4.53 -10.60 11.98
CA PHE A 106 4.63 -9.44 11.12
C PHE A 106 5.26 -9.78 9.76
N SER A 107 4.53 -9.50 8.69
CA SER A 107 4.99 -9.67 7.31
C SER A 107 5.24 -8.28 6.67
N PHE A 108 6.51 -7.95 6.39
CA PHE A 108 6.88 -6.61 5.89
C PHE A 108 7.16 -6.61 4.38
N HIS A 109 6.12 -6.35 3.58
CA HIS A 109 6.15 -6.49 2.11
C HIS A 109 6.35 -5.18 1.36
N ALA A 110 6.13 -4.03 2.01
CA ALA A 110 6.29 -2.72 1.38
C ALA A 110 7.67 -2.53 0.75
N TYR A 111 7.71 -1.81 -0.36
CA TYR A 111 8.88 -1.66 -1.19
C TYR A 111 8.98 -0.25 -1.77
N THR A 112 10.16 0.36 -1.65
CA THR A 112 10.41 1.71 -2.18
C THR A 112 10.20 1.74 -3.70
N SER A 113 9.45 2.73 -4.18
CA SER A 113 9.11 2.94 -5.59
C SER A 113 7.99 2.06 -6.18
N ASP A 114 7.37 1.18 -5.41
CA ASP A 114 6.25 0.38 -5.92
C ASP A 114 5.03 1.26 -6.28
N THR A 115 4.45 1.00 -7.45
CA THR A 115 3.15 1.55 -7.86
C THR A 115 2.02 0.57 -7.53
N THR A 116 0.77 0.96 -7.80
CA THR A 116 -0.38 0.05 -7.69
C THR A 116 -0.22 -1.24 -8.49
N LYS A 117 0.56 -1.22 -9.60
CA LYS A 117 0.87 -2.39 -10.41
C LYS A 117 1.77 -3.37 -9.65
N GLU A 118 2.92 -2.90 -9.17
CA GLU A 118 3.89 -3.74 -8.47
C GLU A 118 3.32 -4.28 -7.14
N LEU A 119 2.46 -3.52 -6.45
CA LEU A 119 1.73 -4.04 -5.29
C LEU A 119 1.01 -5.36 -5.62
N LYS A 120 0.26 -5.40 -6.73
CA LYS A 120 -0.50 -6.58 -7.15
C LYS A 120 0.39 -7.73 -7.60
N GLU A 121 1.45 -7.41 -8.34
CA GLU A 121 2.33 -8.40 -8.96
C GLU A 121 3.32 -8.99 -7.97
N GLU A 122 3.77 -8.23 -6.97
CA GLU A 122 4.89 -8.58 -6.11
C GLU A 122 4.53 -8.69 -4.63
N GLN A 123 3.63 -7.88 -4.10
CA GLN A 123 3.41 -7.85 -2.65
C GLN A 123 2.28 -8.76 -2.16
N LEU A 124 1.39 -9.21 -3.06
CA LEU A 124 0.20 -10.00 -2.75
C LEU A 124 0.33 -11.50 -3.05
N LYS A 125 1.56 -12.03 -3.05
CA LYS A 125 1.81 -13.46 -3.26
C LYS A 125 1.47 -14.24 -1.98
N GLN A 126 0.44 -15.08 -2.02
CA GLN A 126 0.04 -15.92 -0.88
C GLN A 126 0.88 -17.20 -0.80
N GLY A 127 1.14 -17.67 0.42
CA GLY A 127 1.70 -19.00 0.63
C GLY A 127 2.24 -19.21 2.04
N ILE A 128 3.24 -20.07 2.16
CA ILE A 128 3.90 -20.31 3.44
C ILE A 128 4.87 -19.17 3.68
N PHE A 129 4.46 -18.21 4.52
CA PHE A 129 5.34 -17.14 4.99
C PHE A 129 6.55 -17.74 5.71
N LYS A 130 7.73 -17.22 5.38
CA LYS A 130 8.98 -17.52 6.07
C LYS A 130 9.47 -16.23 6.67
N ASP A 131 9.66 -16.26 7.98
CA ASP A 131 10.25 -15.14 8.71
C ASP A 131 11.74 -15.08 8.38
N ASP A 132 12.06 -14.41 7.27
CA ASP A 132 13.41 -14.18 6.81
C ASP A 132 13.62 -12.68 6.65
N PHE A 133 14.45 -12.13 7.52
CA PHE A 133 14.84 -10.72 7.52
C PHE A 133 15.54 -10.30 6.21
N GLY A 134 16.04 -11.25 5.41
CA GLY A 134 16.54 -11.03 4.05
C GLY A 134 15.48 -10.60 3.03
N THR A 135 14.19 -10.64 3.39
CA THR A 135 13.01 -10.00 2.77
C THR A 135 13.12 -9.68 1.26
N ALA A 136 13.32 -10.72 0.45
CA ALA A 136 13.26 -10.58 -1.00
C ALA A 136 11.91 -9.97 -1.43
N ARG A 137 11.94 -9.10 -2.44
CA ARG A 137 10.71 -8.68 -3.12
C ARG A 137 9.98 -9.92 -3.63
N GLY A 138 8.66 -9.96 -3.49
CA GLY A 138 7.91 -11.16 -3.89
C GLY A 138 7.80 -12.25 -2.83
N GLN A 139 8.16 -12.00 -1.56
CA GLN A 139 7.97 -12.98 -0.50
C GLN A 139 6.49 -13.35 -0.32
N LEU A 140 6.23 -14.59 0.12
CA LEU A 140 4.87 -15.09 0.33
C LEU A 140 4.34 -14.61 1.67
N PHE A 141 3.10 -14.14 1.76
CA PHE A 141 2.45 -13.85 3.04
C PHE A 141 1.53 -14.97 3.52
N GLY A 142 1.30 -15.04 4.83
CA GLY A 142 0.51 -16.08 5.49
C GLY A 142 -0.98 -15.74 5.54
N LYS A 143 -1.55 -15.68 6.75
CA LYS A 143 -2.98 -15.52 7.00
C LYS A 143 -3.26 -14.27 7.86
N PRO A 144 -2.99 -13.06 7.35
CA PRO A 144 -3.18 -11.84 8.11
C PRO A 144 -4.66 -11.58 8.43
N GLN A 145 -4.93 -11.00 9.60
CA GLN A 145 -6.26 -10.46 9.92
C GLN A 145 -6.39 -8.97 9.58
N ILE A 146 -5.27 -8.26 9.47
CA ILE A 146 -5.26 -6.85 9.08
C ILE A 146 -4.07 -6.56 8.15
N ALA A 147 -4.19 -5.48 7.38
CA ALA A 147 -3.10 -4.89 6.62
C ALA A 147 -2.96 -3.39 6.90
N THR A 148 -1.75 -2.86 6.74
CA THR A 148 -1.51 -1.42 6.55
C THR A 148 -0.99 -1.16 5.14
N LEU A 149 -1.41 -0.04 4.53
CA LEU A 149 -1.12 0.24 3.13
C LEU A 149 -0.92 1.73 2.86
N THR A 150 0.22 2.11 2.26
CA THR A 150 0.34 3.38 1.51
C THR A 150 0.63 3.07 0.04
N ILE A 151 -0.22 3.50 -0.88
CA ILE A 151 0.00 3.28 -2.32
C ILE A 151 -0.60 4.41 -3.15
N GLY A 152 -0.20 4.53 -4.43
CA GLY A 152 -0.68 5.55 -5.34
C GLY A 152 0.20 6.81 -5.43
N GLY A 153 1.16 7.01 -4.51
CA GLY A 153 2.04 8.18 -4.56
C GLY A 153 3.00 8.16 -5.74
N ASN A 154 3.53 6.97 -6.08
CA ASN A 154 4.37 6.78 -7.27
C ASN A 154 3.56 6.86 -8.57
N ASP A 155 2.35 6.29 -8.59
CA ASP A 155 1.38 6.44 -9.68
C ASP A 155 1.04 7.93 -9.92
N ALA A 156 0.89 8.70 -8.83
CA ALA A 156 0.68 10.14 -8.84
C ALA A 156 1.96 10.97 -9.06
N LEU A 157 3.06 10.35 -9.45
CA LEU A 157 4.31 11.02 -9.82
C LEU A 157 4.93 11.87 -8.71
N LEU A 158 4.61 11.65 -7.43
CA LEU A 158 5.01 12.54 -6.34
C LEU A 158 6.54 12.72 -6.24
N ALA A 159 7.31 11.65 -6.42
CA ALA A 159 8.78 11.73 -6.45
C ALA A 159 9.30 12.50 -7.67
N LYS A 160 8.69 12.29 -8.85
CA LYS A 160 9.04 13.02 -10.08
C LYS A 160 8.73 14.51 -9.94
N ILE A 161 7.59 14.86 -9.34
CA ILE A 161 7.20 16.25 -9.02
C ILE A 161 8.22 16.89 -8.09
N LEU A 162 8.59 16.24 -6.99
CA LEU A 162 9.62 16.77 -6.09
C LEU A 162 10.95 17.00 -6.80
N ASN A 163 11.36 16.09 -7.70
CA ASN A 163 12.58 16.29 -8.45
C ASN A 163 12.45 17.47 -9.44
N ALA A 164 11.35 17.55 -10.18
CA ALA A 164 11.06 18.59 -11.16
C ALA A 164 10.85 19.98 -10.54
N CYS A 165 10.32 20.06 -9.33
CA CYS A 165 9.93 21.34 -8.71
C CYS A 165 10.89 21.81 -7.62
N VAL A 166 11.64 20.91 -6.98
CA VAL A 166 12.43 21.23 -5.78
C VAL A 166 13.90 20.84 -5.94
N TYR A 167 14.18 19.55 -6.14
CA TYR A 167 15.55 19.04 -5.97
C TYR A 167 16.44 19.16 -7.19
N GLN A 168 15.85 19.16 -8.39
CA GLN A 168 16.56 19.31 -9.65
C GLN A 168 17.75 18.34 -9.84
N TYR A 169 17.62 17.10 -9.35
CA TYR A 169 18.64 16.07 -9.57
C TYR A 169 18.61 15.53 -11.00
N TRP A 170 19.78 15.43 -11.62
CA TRP A 170 20.02 14.83 -12.95
C TRP A 170 19.07 15.38 -14.03
N THR A 171 18.15 14.57 -14.54
CA THR A 171 17.09 14.94 -15.47
C THR A 171 15.81 15.22 -14.70
N ALA A 172 15.71 16.41 -14.13
CA ALA A 172 14.60 16.82 -13.28
C ALA A 172 13.28 16.96 -14.04
N GLY A 173 13.34 17.30 -15.33
CA GLY A 173 12.15 17.68 -16.09
C GLY A 173 11.66 19.08 -15.71
N ASP A 174 10.49 19.43 -16.24
CA ASP A 174 9.84 20.71 -15.98
C ASP A 174 8.73 20.57 -14.94
N CYS A 175 8.69 21.49 -13.98
CA CYS A 175 7.76 21.44 -12.86
C CYS A 175 6.31 21.56 -13.34
N ASP A 176 6.01 22.53 -14.20
CA ASP A 176 4.64 22.77 -14.68
C ASP A 176 4.12 21.61 -15.52
N ASN A 177 4.92 21.10 -16.45
CA ASN A 177 4.55 19.93 -17.26
C ASN A 177 4.30 18.68 -16.39
N THR A 178 5.09 18.48 -15.33
CA THR A 178 4.91 17.31 -14.44
C THR A 178 3.66 17.46 -13.58
N LEU A 179 3.34 18.67 -13.13
CA LEU A 179 2.10 18.95 -12.40
C LEU A 179 0.86 18.82 -13.31
N ASP A 180 0.96 19.25 -14.56
CA ASP A 180 -0.10 19.07 -15.57
C ASP A 180 -0.33 17.59 -15.90
N GLU A 181 0.71 16.77 -15.88
CA GLU A 181 0.60 15.31 -16.05
C GLU A 181 -0.22 14.69 -14.91
N LEU A 182 0.08 15.05 -13.66
CA LEU A 182 -0.73 14.61 -12.51
C LEU A 182 -2.16 15.15 -12.59
N ASP A 183 -2.35 16.41 -12.98
CA ASP A 183 -3.68 17.00 -13.13
C ASP A 183 -4.55 16.24 -14.16
N LYS A 184 -3.94 15.83 -15.28
CA LYS A 184 -4.58 14.97 -16.29
C LYS A 184 -4.92 13.58 -15.73
N MET A 185 -4.05 12.97 -14.93
CA MET A 185 -4.33 11.68 -14.30
C MET A 185 -5.49 11.75 -13.30
N ILE A 186 -5.58 12.85 -12.54
CA ILE A 186 -6.67 13.11 -11.60
C ILE A 186 -7.97 13.36 -12.35
N SER A 187 -7.98 14.29 -13.33
CA SER A 187 -9.18 14.69 -14.07
C SER A 187 -9.75 13.58 -14.96
N SER A 188 -8.90 12.69 -15.49
CA SER A 188 -9.33 11.50 -16.25
C SER A 188 -9.83 10.34 -15.36
N ASN A 189 -9.82 10.47 -14.03
CA ASN A 189 -10.08 9.39 -13.06
C ASN A 189 -9.13 8.19 -13.15
N ARG A 190 -8.04 8.27 -13.92
CA ARG A 190 -7.09 7.16 -14.06
C ARG A 190 -6.47 6.77 -12.72
N LEU A 191 -5.97 7.76 -11.96
CA LEU A 191 -5.37 7.51 -10.65
C LEU A 191 -6.39 6.89 -9.68
N LYS A 192 -7.64 7.37 -9.71
CA LYS A 192 -8.73 6.82 -8.90
C LYS A 192 -8.96 5.34 -9.22
N TYR A 193 -9.04 5.00 -10.50
CA TYR A 193 -9.23 3.61 -10.95
C TYR A 193 -8.08 2.70 -10.50
N GLU A 194 -6.83 3.13 -10.72
CA GLU A 194 -5.64 2.36 -10.35
C GLU A 194 -5.56 2.09 -8.84
N VAL A 195 -5.85 3.11 -8.01
CA VAL A 195 -5.88 2.98 -6.54
C VAL A 195 -7.03 2.12 -6.05
N THR A 196 -8.26 2.30 -6.57
CA THR A 196 -9.41 1.44 -6.21
C THR A 196 -9.10 -0.02 -6.49
N LEU A 197 -8.59 -0.34 -7.69
CA LEU A 197 -8.30 -1.71 -8.06
C LEU A 197 -7.19 -2.32 -7.17
N ALA A 198 -6.19 -1.55 -6.80
CA ALA A 198 -5.18 -1.98 -5.84
C ALA A 198 -5.78 -2.31 -4.47
N ILE A 199 -6.61 -1.44 -3.91
CA ILE A 199 -7.25 -1.66 -2.60
C ILE A 199 -8.15 -2.90 -2.64
N GLU A 200 -8.95 -3.07 -3.70
CA GLU A 200 -9.79 -4.25 -3.90
C GLU A 200 -8.96 -5.54 -3.94
N HIS A 201 -7.82 -5.54 -4.62
CA HIS A 201 -6.91 -6.68 -4.65
C HIS A 201 -6.32 -7.01 -3.27
N VAL A 202 -5.97 -6.00 -2.46
CA VAL A 202 -5.49 -6.21 -1.08
C VAL A 202 -6.58 -6.85 -0.23
N VAL A 203 -7.80 -6.28 -0.27
CA VAL A 203 -8.96 -6.78 0.49
C VAL A 203 -9.30 -8.21 0.11
N ALA A 204 -9.38 -8.50 -1.19
CA ALA A 204 -9.65 -9.85 -1.68
C ALA A 204 -8.56 -10.84 -1.27
N SER A 205 -7.28 -10.46 -1.41
CA SER A 205 -6.15 -11.32 -1.06
C SER A 205 -6.13 -11.64 0.43
N GLY A 206 -6.35 -10.64 1.30
CA GLY A 206 -6.42 -10.86 2.75
C GLY A 206 -7.61 -11.72 3.18
N ARG A 207 -8.78 -11.51 2.55
CA ARG A 207 -9.98 -12.35 2.78
C ARG A 207 -9.75 -13.80 2.36
N LEU A 208 -9.17 -14.01 1.18
CA LEU A 208 -8.88 -15.35 0.64
C LEU A 208 -7.81 -16.10 1.44
N ALA A 209 -6.88 -15.38 2.08
CA ALA A 209 -5.87 -16.00 2.93
C ALA A 209 -6.45 -16.70 4.18
N GLY A 210 -7.68 -16.33 4.58
CA GLY A 210 -8.45 -17.06 5.60
C GLY A 210 -7.96 -16.87 7.04
N GLY A 211 -7.28 -15.75 7.33
CA GLY A 211 -6.89 -15.38 8.70
C GLY A 211 -8.03 -14.79 9.53
N ALA A 212 -8.96 -14.08 8.87
CA ALA A 212 -10.09 -13.42 9.50
C ALA A 212 -11.36 -14.27 9.46
N THR A 213 -12.13 -14.30 10.57
CA THR A 213 -13.42 -15.01 10.63
C THR A 213 -14.53 -14.11 11.18
N PRO A 214 -15.62 -13.84 10.41
CA PRO A 214 -15.77 -14.14 8.99
C PRO A 214 -14.73 -13.39 8.13
N ALA A 215 -14.56 -13.78 6.87
CA ALA A 215 -13.55 -13.20 5.97
C ALA A 215 -13.69 -11.67 5.88
N GLU A 216 -14.93 -11.15 5.87
CA GLU A 216 -15.25 -9.73 5.86
C GLU A 216 -14.71 -8.95 7.07
N SER A 217 -14.19 -9.63 8.10
CA SER A 217 -13.50 -9.03 9.24
C SER A 217 -12.04 -8.66 8.97
N PHE A 218 -11.48 -9.02 7.81
CA PHE A 218 -10.19 -8.52 7.36
C PHE A 218 -10.27 -7.01 7.14
N GLN A 219 -9.33 -6.26 7.70
CA GLN A 219 -9.31 -4.79 7.64
C GLN A 219 -8.02 -4.28 7.03
N VAL A 220 -8.14 -3.26 6.19
CA VAL A 220 -7.00 -2.53 5.64
C VAL A 220 -7.02 -1.12 6.22
N TYR A 221 -5.93 -0.73 6.86
CA TYR A 221 -5.72 0.63 7.34
C TYR A 221 -4.85 1.37 6.32
N ILE A 222 -5.36 2.48 5.80
CA ILE A 222 -4.73 3.22 4.70
C ILE A 222 -4.36 4.62 5.20
N PRO A 223 -3.12 4.84 5.68
CA PRO A 223 -2.65 6.18 5.98
C PRO A 223 -2.56 7.03 4.71
N GLU A 224 -2.86 8.32 4.85
CA GLU A 224 -2.64 9.33 3.82
C GLU A 224 -1.15 9.71 3.71
N TYR A 225 -0.75 10.32 2.59
CA TYR A 225 0.57 10.94 2.50
C TYR A 225 0.60 12.25 3.28
N VAL A 226 1.70 12.51 3.99
CA VAL A 226 1.93 13.84 4.56
C VAL A 226 2.23 14.86 3.45
N THR A 227 1.79 16.09 3.64
CA THR A 227 2.18 17.19 2.75
C THR A 227 3.68 17.45 2.85
N PHE A 228 4.30 17.89 1.75
CA PHE A 228 5.75 18.11 1.72
C PHE A 228 6.21 19.27 2.61
N PHE A 229 5.36 20.29 2.75
CA PHE A 229 5.65 21.48 3.55
C PHE A 229 4.56 21.69 4.60
N SER A 230 4.88 22.42 5.66
CA SER A 230 3.87 22.89 6.62
C SER A 230 3.15 24.11 6.06
N ASP A 231 1.84 24.21 6.29
CA ASP A 231 1.01 25.34 5.87
C ASP A 231 1.38 26.64 6.62
N ASP A 232 2.01 26.54 7.80
CA ASP A 232 2.32 27.69 8.68
C ASP A 232 3.76 28.21 8.53
N MET A 233 4.42 27.91 7.42
CA MET A 233 5.82 28.32 7.23
C MET A 233 5.98 29.80 6.87
N GLY A 234 4.91 30.47 6.41
CA GLY A 234 4.98 31.87 5.92
C GLY A 234 6.07 32.05 4.86
N SER A 235 6.67 33.23 4.74
CA SER A 235 7.74 33.53 3.77
C SER A 235 9.14 33.06 4.16
N LYS A 236 9.30 32.37 5.31
CA LYS A 236 10.62 32.02 5.87
C LYS A 236 11.51 31.22 4.92
N CYS A 237 10.92 30.47 3.99
CA CYS A 237 11.65 29.62 3.05
C CYS A 237 11.81 30.22 1.64
N ASP A 238 11.29 31.42 1.39
CA ASP A 238 11.18 31.94 0.02
C ASP A 238 12.54 32.18 -0.63
N ASP A 239 13.58 32.47 0.16
CA ASP A 239 14.94 32.66 -0.34
C ASP A 239 15.78 31.38 -0.38
N TYR A 240 15.25 30.26 0.13
CA TYR A 240 15.95 28.98 0.15
C TYR A 240 15.69 28.18 -1.13
N SER A 241 16.67 27.38 -1.52
CA SER A 241 16.53 26.38 -2.57
C SER A 241 17.24 25.10 -2.15
N TRP A 242 16.64 23.97 -2.49
CA TRP A 242 17.29 22.66 -2.44
C TRP A 242 17.61 22.12 -3.84
N GLY A 243 17.42 22.96 -4.87
CA GLY A 243 17.80 22.64 -6.23
C GLY A 243 19.29 22.36 -6.27
N THR A 244 19.64 21.23 -6.86
CA THR A 244 21.02 20.86 -7.15
C THR A 244 21.29 21.13 -8.63
N LEU A 245 22.57 21.13 -9.03
CA LEU A 245 23.00 21.43 -10.40
C LEU A 245 22.74 22.90 -10.82
N TRP A 246 22.13 23.14 -11.98
CA TRP A 246 22.09 24.44 -12.66
C TRP A 246 20.79 25.22 -12.42
N VAL A 247 19.77 24.57 -11.85
CA VAL A 247 18.45 25.15 -11.61
C VAL A 247 18.19 25.11 -10.11
N HIS A 248 17.92 26.28 -9.52
CA HIS A 248 17.71 26.43 -8.08
C HIS A 248 16.34 27.05 -7.83
N PRO A 249 15.23 26.27 -7.97
CA PRO A 249 13.89 26.78 -7.71
C PRO A 249 13.80 27.26 -6.27
N LYS A 250 13.24 28.46 -6.09
CA LYS A 250 13.01 29.02 -4.77
C LYS A 250 11.81 28.35 -4.12
N LEU A 251 11.93 28.02 -2.84
CA LEU A 251 10.86 27.43 -2.03
C LEU A 251 9.83 28.48 -1.60
N THR A 252 9.32 29.24 -2.56
CA THR A 252 8.31 30.28 -2.35
C THR A 252 7.05 29.71 -1.70
N VAL A 253 6.33 30.53 -0.93
CA VAL A 253 4.99 30.19 -0.40
C VAL A 253 4.12 29.58 -1.49
N ARG A 254 4.03 30.25 -2.65
CA ARG A 254 3.22 29.80 -3.79
C ARG A 254 3.58 28.39 -4.27
N LEU A 255 4.88 28.08 -4.39
CA LEU A 255 5.31 26.75 -4.81
C LEU A 255 4.93 25.70 -3.76
N ARG A 256 5.21 25.97 -2.48
CA ARG A 256 4.95 25.03 -1.38
C ARG A 256 3.46 24.74 -1.22
N GLU A 257 2.61 25.78 -1.27
CA GLU A 257 1.16 25.63 -1.24
C GLU A 257 0.64 24.81 -2.42
N ARG A 258 1.12 25.09 -3.63
CA ARG A 258 0.74 24.33 -4.83
C ARG A 258 1.12 22.86 -4.70
N LEU A 259 2.33 22.55 -4.24
CA LEU A 259 2.76 21.17 -4.03
C LEU A 259 1.93 20.45 -2.96
N ASN A 260 1.64 21.13 -1.85
CA ASN A 260 0.74 20.61 -0.81
C ASN A 260 -0.67 20.36 -1.33
N GLU A 261 -1.20 21.25 -2.17
CA GLU A 261 -2.53 21.08 -2.78
C GLU A 261 -2.59 19.80 -3.62
N PHE A 262 -1.57 19.52 -4.43
CA PHE A 262 -1.51 18.26 -5.19
C PHE A 262 -1.45 17.03 -4.27
N THR A 263 -0.66 17.05 -3.19
CA THR A 263 -0.68 15.97 -2.19
C THR A 263 -2.08 15.78 -1.60
N ARG A 264 -2.76 16.87 -1.22
CA ARG A 264 -4.14 16.80 -0.68
C ARG A 264 -5.13 16.26 -1.70
N ARG A 265 -4.99 16.59 -2.98
CA ARG A 265 -5.84 16.05 -4.06
C ARG A 265 -5.62 14.55 -4.25
N VAL A 266 -4.37 14.08 -4.18
CA VAL A 266 -4.03 12.65 -4.18
C VAL A 266 -4.63 11.94 -2.96
N ASN A 267 -4.45 12.50 -1.75
CA ASN A 267 -5.07 11.97 -0.53
C ASN A 267 -6.59 11.93 -0.62
N LYS A 268 -7.21 12.96 -1.22
CA LYS A 268 -8.66 12.96 -1.46
C LYS A 268 -9.08 11.80 -2.35
N ILE A 269 -8.34 11.50 -3.41
CA ILE A 269 -8.61 10.32 -4.23
C ILE A 269 -8.51 9.05 -3.38
N ILE A 270 -7.41 8.88 -2.63
CA ILE A 270 -7.21 7.71 -1.77
C ILE A 270 -8.38 7.55 -0.81
N LYS A 271 -8.77 8.63 -0.13
CA LYS A 271 -9.90 8.66 0.80
C LYS A 271 -11.27 8.44 0.15
N ASP A 272 -11.46 8.87 -1.09
CA ASP A 272 -12.70 8.59 -1.83
C ASP A 272 -12.74 7.14 -2.35
N THR A 273 -11.60 6.44 -2.30
CA THR A 273 -11.41 5.04 -2.73
C THR A 273 -11.14 4.07 -1.58
N ALA A 274 -11.11 4.57 -0.34
CA ALA A 274 -10.75 3.89 0.92
C ALA A 274 -11.80 4.18 1.99
#